data_AF-A0A9P1GZ00-F1
#
_entry.id   AF-A0A9P1GZ00-F1
#
_cell.length_a   1.000
_cell.length_b   1.000
_cell.length_c   1.000
_cell.angle_alpha   90.00
_cell.angle_beta   90.00
_cell.angle_gamma   90.00
#
_symmetry.space_group_name_H-M   'P 1'
#
loop_
_entity.id
_entity.type
_entity.pdbx_description
1 polymer ?
#
loop_
_entity_poly.entity_id
_entity_poly.type
_entity_poly.pdbx_seq_one_letter_code
_entity_poly.pdbx_strand_id
1 'polypeptide(L)'
;MGASKLRGAGGLGRECLIAFSLSGANCACVDLDLEACQTAIADTAAQVLQDTGSGSGKLGAYACDTTSEEQVEATVSRVVQDFGQIDVLITCAGICISREAEAVDLATWRKVIAVNLDGTYLFARSVGKHMLENKVQASYNASKSGVNALALSLATEWADRGIRVNSLSPGFMSTPLMTRQTGKKDNDEPLTDLQKEWIKQIPMGMVGQ
;
A
#
# COMPACT_ATOMS: atom_id res chain seq x y z
N MET A 1 -0.11 -26.27 24.27
CA MET A 1 0.52 -25.00 23.82
C MET A 1 -0.02 -24.69 22.44
N GLY A 2 -0.78 -23.60 22.31
CA GLY A 2 -1.45 -23.22 21.07
C GLY A 2 -0.51 -22.44 20.16
N ALA A 3 -0.42 -22.84 18.89
CA ALA A 3 0.25 -22.04 17.86
C ALA A 3 -0.60 -20.78 17.59
N SER A 4 -0.05 -19.60 17.84
CA SER A 4 -0.64 -18.34 17.38
C SER A 4 -0.42 -18.25 15.86
N LYS A 5 -1.51 -18.31 15.09
CA LYS A 5 -1.48 -18.11 13.64
C LYS A 5 -1.75 -16.63 13.37
N LEU A 6 -0.78 -15.92 12.80
CA LEU A 6 -0.97 -14.56 12.27
C LEU A 6 -1.34 -14.72 10.80
N ARG A 7 -2.57 -14.35 10.46
CA ARG A 7 -3.19 -14.62 9.15
C ARG A 7 -3.48 -13.30 8.46
N GLY A 8 -3.54 -13.28 7.13
CA GLY A 8 -3.99 -12.09 6.39
C GLY A 8 -5.44 -11.72 6.73
N ALA A 9 -6.29 -12.73 6.97
CA ALA A 9 -7.69 -12.55 7.36
C ALA A 9 -7.95 -12.43 8.87
N GLY A 10 -6.92 -12.45 9.73
CA GLY A 10 -7.06 -12.46 11.19
C GLY A 10 -6.00 -11.63 11.91
N GLY A 11 -6.20 -11.36 13.20
CA GLY A 11 -5.25 -10.56 13.99
C GLY A 11 -4.96 -9.20 13.35
N LEU A 12 -3.68 -8.83 13.25
CA LEU A 12 -3.25 -7.55 12.68
C LEU A 12 -3.67 -7.35 11.22
N GLY A 13 -3.75 -8.41 10.41
CA GLY A 13 -4.20 -8.31 9.02
C GLY A 13 -5.64 -7.83 8.91
N ARG A 14 -6.52 -8.33 9.79
CA ARG A 14 -7.93 -7.90 9.88
C ARG A 14 -8.05 -6.46 10.36
N GLU A 15 -7.26 -6.04 11.35
CA GLU A 15 -7.29 -4.66 11.84
C GLU A 15 -6.85 -3.67 10.75
N CYS A 16 -5.81 -4.01 9.98
CA CYS A 16 -5.42 -3.22 8.81
C CYS A 16 -6.53 -3.17 7.76
N LEU A 17 -7.17 -4.30 7.44
CA LEU A 17 -8.30 -4.37 6.50
C LEU A 17 -9.43 -3.42 6.94
N ILE A 18 -9.80 -3.43 8.22
CA ILE A 18 -10.85 -2.56 8.77
C ILE A 18 -10.42 -1.09 8.67
N ALA A 19 -9.22 -0.74 9.12
CA ALA A 19 -8.74 0.64 9.13
C ALA A 19 -8.70 1.28 7.72
N PHE A 20 -8.22 0.53 6.72
CA PHE A 20 -8.22 0.99 5.34
C PHE A 20 -9.64 1.08 4.76
N SER A 21 -10.51 0.11 5.08
CA SER A 21 -11.90 0.12 4.64
C SER A 21 -12.70 1.29 5.24
N LEU A 22 -12.46 1.64 6.51
CA LEU A 22 -13.02 2.84 7.17
C LEU A 22 -12.57 4.14 6.51
N SER A 23 -11.40 4.14 5.87
CA SER A 23 -10.88 5.27 5.09
C SER A 23 -11.46 5.31 3.66
N GLY A 24 -12.37 4.41 3.30
CA GLY A 24 -12.99 4.31 1.97
C GLY A 24 -12.14 3.59 0.93
N ALA A 25 -11.06 2.90 1.34
CA ALA A 25 -10.20 2.18 0.41
C ALA A 25 -10.88 0.92 -0.15
N ASN A 26 -10.56 0.59 -1.39
CA ASN A 26 -10.84 -0.74 -1.93
C ASN A 26 -9.80 -1.72 -1.37
N CYS A 27 -10.22 -2.86 -0.84
CA CYS A 27 -9.31 -3.79 -0.16
C CYS A 27 -9.44 -5.22 -0.69
N ALA A 28 -8.29 -5.87 -0.93
CA ALA A 28 -8.19 -7.29 -1.21
C ALA A 28 -7.64 -8.02 0.02
N CYS A 29 -8.43 -8.92 0.61
CA CYS A 29 -8.01 -9.80 1.69
C CYS A 29 -7.48 -11.10 1.09
N VAL A 30 -6.25 -11.46 1.45
CA VAL A 30 -5.57 -12.67 0.97
C VAL A 30 -5.13 -13.52 2.15
N ASP A 31 -5.52 -14.79 2.16
CA ASP A 31 -5.07 -15.79 3.13
C ASP A 31 -4.99 -17.17 2.47
N LEU A 32 -4.40 -18.15 3.15
CA LEU A 32 -4.50 -19.54 2.72
C LEU A 32 -5.95 -20.04 2.76
N ASP A 33 -6.76 -19.46 3.65
CA ASP A 33 -8.16 -19.84 3.88
C ASP A 33 -9.12 -18.82 3.22
N LEU A 34 -9.84 -19.27 2.18
CA LEU A 34 -10.79 -18.42 1.46
C LEU A 34 -11.99 -18.04 2.33
N GLU A 35 -12.53 -18.98 3.11
CA GLU A 35 -13.71 -18.74 3.94
C GLU A 35 -13.39 -17.71 5.01
N ALA A 36 -12.20 -17.81 5.62
CA ALA A 36 -11.73 -16.80 6.57
C ALA A 36 -11.66 -15.39 5.94
N CYS A 37 -11.18 -15.28 4.69
CA CYS A 37 -11.19 -14.00 3.97
C CYS A 37 -12.61 -13.50 3.71
N GLN A 38 -13.52 -14.37 3.30
CA GLN A 38 -14.92 -14.02 3.03
C GLN A 38 -15.63 -13.52 4.30
N THR A 39 -15.41 -14.18 5.44
CA THR A 39 -15.90 -13.71 6.73
C THR A 39 -15.28 -12.36 7.10
N ALA A 40 -13.96 -12.20 6.95
CA ALA A 40 -13.28 -10.95 7.30
C ALA A 40 -13.80 -9.75 6.49
N ILE A 41 -14.04 -9.91 5.18
CA ILE A 41 -14.60 -8.82 4.36
C ILE A 41 -16.07 -8.53 4.69
N ALA A 42 -16.88 -9.55 5.01
CA ALA A 42 -18.27 -9.37 5.39
C ALA A 42 -18.40 -8.62 6.72
N ASP A 43 -17.62 -9.05 7.72
CA ASP A 43 -17.54 -8.38 9.03
C ASP A 43 -17.04 -6.94 8.88
N THR A 44 -16.03 -6.72 8.04
CA THR A 44 -15.48 -5.38 7.79
C THR A 44 -16.51 -4.46 7.15
N ALA A 45 -17.22 -4.94 6.13
CA ALA A 45 -18.28 -4.16 5.47
C ALA A 45 -19.39 -3.77 6.46
N ALA A 46 -19.80 -4.70 7.33
CA ALA A 46 -20.78 -4.43 8.37
C ALA A 46 -20.29 -3.39 9.38
N GLN A 47 -19.04 -3.49 9.83
CA GLN A 47 -18.43 -2.54 10.76
C GLN A 47 -18.32 -1.13 10.16
N VAL A 48 -17.85 -1.02 8.92
CA VAL A 48 -17.72 0.29 8.25
C VAL A 48 -19.09 0.97 8.10
N LEU A 49 -20.11 0.20 7.73
CA LEU A 49 -21.48 0.72 7.64
C LEU A 49 -21.99 1.21 8.99
N GLN A 50 -21.72 0.48 10.06
CA GLN A 50 -22.10 0.86 11.42
C GLN A 50 -21.39 2.14 11.88
N ASP A 51 -20.09 2.26 11.64
CA ASP A 51 -19.27 3.35 12.19
C ASP A 51 -19.38 4.65 11.38
N THR A 52 -19.54 4.54 10.06
CA THR A 52 -19.50 5.71 9.16
C THR A 52 -20.87 6.11 8.64
N GLY A 53 -21.89 5.25 8.79
CA GLY A 53 -23.20 5.42 8.15
C GLY A 53 -23.17 5.27 6.62
N SER A 54 -22.00 4.95 6.05
CA SER A 54 -21.77 4.77 4.61
C SER A 54 -21.09 3.41 4.37
N GLY A 55 -21.30 2.82 3.19
CA GLY A 55 -20.64 1.55 2.85
C GLY A 55 -19.12 1.70 2.67
N SER A 56 -18.38 0.59 2.81
CA SER A 56 -16.96 0.54 2.45
C SER A 56 -16.75 0.69 0.94
N GLY A 57 -15.49 0.86 0.52
CA GLY A 57 -15.08 0.59 -0.85
C GLY A 57 -15.31 -0.88 -1.24
N LYS A 58 -14.92 -1.25 -2.47
CA LYS A 58 -14.96 -2.63 -2.96
C LYS A 58 -14.06 -3.50 -2.09
N LEU A 59 -14.59 -4.64 -1.63
CA LEU A 59 -13.83 -5.65 -0.89
C LEU A 59 -13.77 -6.96 -1.71
N GLY A 60 -12.62 -7.62 -1.71
CA GLY A 60 -12.39 -8.88 -2.41
C GLY A 60 -11.66 -9.89 -1.51
N ALA A 61 -12.01 -11.17 -1.65
CA ALA A 61 -11.40 -12.27 -0.89
C ALA A 61 -10.68 -13.24 -1.84
N TYR A 62 -9.45 -13.64 -1.49
CA TYR A 62 -8.60 -14.49 -2.31
C TYR A 62 -7.91 -15.55 -1.45
N ALA A 63 -7.91 -16.80 -1.94
CA ALA A 63 -7.05 -17.84 -1.40
C ALA A 63 -5.68 -17.80 -2.07
N CYS A 64 -4.61 -17.87 -1.28
CA CYS A 64 -3.24 -17.95 -1.77
C CYS A 64 -2.34 -18.62 -0.74
N ASP A 65 -1.62 -19.66 -1.15
CA ASP A 65 -0.42 -20.10 -0.43
C ASP A 65 0.72 -19.14 -0.75
N THR A 66 1.08 -18.31 0.24
CA THR A 66 2.13 -17.30 0.07
C THR A 66 3.50 -17.91 -0.22
N THR A 67 3.71 -19.21 0.07
CA THR A 67 4.95 -19.92 -0.20
C THR A 67 5.09 -20.37 -1.66
N SER A 68 4.01 -20.25 -2.46
CA SER A 68 3.99 -20.64 -3.87
C SER A 68 4.09 -19.41 -4.78
N GLU A 69 5.24 -19.27 -5.46
CA GLU A 69 5.50 -18.18 -6.40
C GLU A 69 4.41 -18.07 -7.49
N GLU A 70 3.99 -19.21 -8.05
CA GLU A 70 2.91 -19.27 -9.05
C GLU A 70 1.58 -18.75 -8.50
N GLN A 71 1.18 -19.18 -7.30
CA GLN A 71 -0.07 -18.71 -6.69
C GLN A 71 -0.01 -17.21 -6.35
N VAL A 72 1.14 -16.73 -5.90
CA VAL A 72 1.34 -15.30 -5.62
C VAL A 72 1.19 -14.47 -6.89
N GLU A 73 1.83 -14.88 -8.00
CA GLU A 73 1.72 -14.17 -9.28
C GLU A 73 0.29 -14.21 -9.84
N ALA A 74 -0.39 -15.35 -9.74
CA ALA A 74 -1.79 -15.49 -10.15
C ALA A 74 -2.73 -14.61 -9.31
N THR A 75 -2.56 -14.60 -7.97
CA THR A 75 -3.40 -13.80 -7.07
C THR A 75 -3.17 -12.31 -7.28
N VAL A 76 -1.92 -11.84 -7.42
CA VAL A 76 -1.65 -10.43 -7.73
C VAL A 76 -2.28 -10.03 -9.05
N SER A 77 -2.15 -10.86 -10.10
CA SER A 77 -2.77 -10.58 -11.40
C SER A 77 -4.30 -10.46 -11.31
N ARG A 78 -4.94 -11.34 -10.53
CA ARG A 78 -6.39 -11.26 -10.27
C ARG A 78 -6.79 -10.02 -9.49
N VAL A 79 -6.05 -9.65 -8.46
CA VAL A 79 -6.31 -8.42 -7.68
C VAL A 79 -6.21 -7.20 -8.59
N VAL A 80 -5.18 -7.13 -9.44
CA VAL A 80 -5.06 -6.05 -10.44
C VAL A 80 -6.24 -6.06 -11.41
N GLN A 81 -6.68 -7.22 -11.90
CA GLN A 81 -7.85 -7.32 -12.77
C GLN A 81 -9.13 -6.82 -12.09
N ASP A 82 -9.32 -7.16 -10.82
CA ASP A 82 -10.54 -6.82 -10.08
C ASP A 82 -10.55 -5.36 -9.62
N PHE A 83 -9.40 -4.77 -9.30
CA PHE A 83 -9.29 -3.45 -8.68
C PHE A 83 -8.63 -2.38 -9.56
N GLY A 84 -8.03 -2.78 -10.67
CA GLY A 84 -7.33 -1.92 -11.62
C GLY A 84 -5.85 -1.68 -11.26
N GLN A 85 -5.56 -1.37 -9.99
CA GLN A 85 -4.20 -1.11 -9.51
C GLN A 85 -4.02 -1.52 -8.05
N ILE A 86 -2.76 -1.60 -7.60
CA ILE A 86 -2.41 -1.80 -6.20
C ILE A 86 -1.57 -0.61 -5.73
N ASP A 87 -2.05 0.14 -4.73
CA ASP A 87 -1.37 1.31 -4.16
C ASP A 87 -0.60 1.00 -2.88
N VAL A 88 -1.07 0.01 -2.11
CA VAL A 88 -0.51 -0.38 -0.82
C VAL A 88 -0.46 -1.91 -0.74
N LEU A 89 0.69 -2.45 -0.31
CA LEU A 89 0.84 -3.86 0.06
C LEU A 89 1.07 -3.95 1.57
N ILE A 90 0.31 -4.82 2.23
CA ILE A 90 0.50 -5.17 3.64
C ILE A 90 0.68 -6.68 3.73
N THR A 91 1.82 -7.12 4.27
CA THR A 91 2.11 -8.54 4.48
C THR A 91 1.95 -8.90 5.94
N CYS A 92 0.93 -9.71 6.26
CA CYS A 92 0.63 -10.14 7.63
C CYS A 92 0.56 -11.68 7.82
N ALA A 93 0.83 -12.45 6.76
CA ALA A 93 0.88 -13.91 6.86
C ALA A 93 2.10 -14.34 7.69
N GLY A 94 1.86 -15.13 8.72
CA GLY A 94 2.91 -15.57 9.63
C GLY A 94 2.51 -16.76 10.51
N ILE A 95 3.44 -17.68 10.69
CA ILE A 95 3.33 -18.76 11.67
C ILE A 95 4.40 -18.62 12.74
N CYS A 96 4.02 -18.96 13.97
CA CYS A 96 4.95 -19.12 15.08
C CYS A 96 4.87 -20.56 15.58
N ILE A 97 6.01 -21.24 15.63
CA ILE A 97 6.14 -22.60 16.17
C ILE A 97 7.15 -22.53 17.31
N SER A 98 6.66 -22.45 18.55
CA SER A 98 7.50 -22.35 19.75
C SER A 98 7.99 -23.73 20.20
N ARG A 99 9.29 -23.94 20.10
CA ARG A 99 10.03 -25.11 20.63
C ARG A 99 11.42 -24.64 21.08
N GLU A 100 12.06 -25.39 21.97
CA GLU A 100 13.48 -25.19 22.28
C GLU A 100 14.31 -25.26 21.00
N ALA A 101 15.33 -24.40 20.88
CA ALA A 101 16.04 -24.18 19.61
C ALA A 101 16.71 -25.45 19.08
N GLU A 102 17.30 -26.25 19.97
CA GLU A 102 17.91 -27.55 19.67
C GLU A 102 16.90 -28.64 19.29
N ALA A 103 15.61 -28.41 19.55
CA ALA A 103 14.52 -29.32 19.23
C ALA A 103 13.73 -28.92 17.97
N VAL A 104 14.11 -27.82 17.31
CA VAL A 104 13.52 -27.42 16.02
C VAL A 104 14.18 -28.20 14.90
N ASP A 105 13.44 -29.15 14.31
CA ASP A 105 13.92 -29.83 13.11
C ASP A 105 13.96 -28.88 11.89
N LEU A 106 14.81 -29.22 10.92
CA LEU A 106 15.04 -28.41 9.73
C LEU A 106 13.77 -28.20 8.90
N ALA A 107 12.85 -29.16 8.90
CA ALA A 107 11.58 -29.04 8.18
C ALA A 107 10.68 -27.96 8.79
N THR A 108 10.59 -27.93 10.12
CA THR A 108 9.87 -26.91 10.89
C THR A 108 10.49 -25.53 10.67
N TRP A 109 11.82 -25.43 10.78
CA TRP A 109 12.54 -24.18 10.49
C TRP A 109 12.22 -23.65 9.09
N ARG A 110 12.38 -24.49 8.07
CA ARG A 110 12.12 -24.13 6.66
C ARG A 110 10.68 -23.69 6.45
N LYS A 111 9.72 -24.33 7.10
CA LYS A 111 8.30 -23.94 7.02
C LYS A 111 8.05 -22.52 7.55
N VAL A 112 8.65 -22.16 8.69
CA VAL A 112 8.51 -20.81 9.26
C VAL A 112 9.14 -19.77 8.34
N ILE A 113 10.33 -20.04 7.80
CA ILE A 113 11.00 -19.14 6.84
C ILE A 113 10.17 -18.99 5.56
N ALA A 114 9.68 -20.08 5.00
CA ALA A 114 8.89 -20.06 3.77
C ALA A 114 7.63 -19.18 3.92
N VAL A 115 6.88 -19.33 5.02
CA VAL A 115 5.66 -18.54 5.23
C VAL A 115 5.97 -17.07 5.55
N ASN A 116 6.87 -16.84 6.52
CA ASN A 116 7.03 -15.50 7.09
C ASN A 116 7.93 -14.60 6.23
N LEU A 117 9.00 -15.17 5.66
CA LEU A 117 10.00 -14.42 4.90
C LEU A 117 9.79 -14.58 3.40
N ASP A 118 9.78 -15.81 2.88
CA ASP A 118 9.69 -16.02 1.42
C ASP A 118 8.33 -15.53 0.91
N GLY A 119 7.25 -15.81 1.64
CA GLY A 119 5.92 -15.30 1.27
C GLY A 119 5.83 -13.78 1.24
N THR A 120 6.47 -13.09 2.18
CA THR A 120 6.58 -11.62 2.16
C THR A 120 7.37 -11.15 0.94
N TYR A 121 8.52 -11.78 0.66
CA TYR A 121 9.36 -11.43 -0.48
C TYR A 121 8.64 -11.64 -1.82
N LEU A 122 7.94 -12.77 -1.99
CA LEU A 122 7.22 -13.09 -3.22
C LEU A 122 6.12 -12.08 -3.51
N PHE A 123 5.31 -11.72 -2.50
CA PHE A 123 4.28 -10.68 -2.65
C PHE A 123 4.90 -9.31 -2.94
N ALA A 124 5.93 -8.92 -2.19
CA ALA A 124 6.60 -7.64 -2.40
C ALA A 124 7.21 -7.52 -3.80
N ARG A 125 7.84 -8.59 -4.30
CA ARG A 125 8.40 -8.63 -5.65
C ARG A 125 7.31 -8.60 -6.73
N SER A 126 6.25 -9.38 -6.57
CA SER A 126 5.15 -9.47 -7.55
C SER A 126 4.37 -8.16 -7.63
N VAL A 127 3.92 -7.63 -6.50
CA VAL A 127 3.25 -6.32 -6.44
C VAL A 127 4.20 -5.20 -6.84
N GLY A 128 5.48 -5.28 -6.45
CA GLY A 128 6.51 -4.33 -6.83
C GLY A 128 6.68 -4.21 -8.34
N LYS A 129 6.68 -5.32 -9.10
CA LYS A 129 6.69 -5.27 -10.57
C LYS A 129 5.52 -4.43 -11.10
N HIS A 130 4.31 -4.66 -10.58
CA HIS A 130 3.12 -3.92 -10.99
C HIS A 130 3.13 -2.43 -10.58
N MET A 131 3.59 -2.12 -9.36
CA MET A 131 3.71 -0.74 -8.87
C MET A 131 4.81 0.05 -9.59
N LEU A 132 5.95 -0.60 -9.88
CA LEU A 132 7.12 0.02 -10.52
C LEU A 132 6.92 0.24 -12.02
N GLU A 133 6.01 -0.50 -12.66
CA GLU A 133 5.50 -0.14 -13.99
C GLU A 133 4.83 1.25 -13.99
N ASN A 134 4.52 1.83 -12.82
CA ASN A 134 3.70 3.04 -12.71
C ASN A 134 4.28 4.28 -12.03
N LYS A 135 5.49 4.33 -11.42
CA LYS A 135 6.09 5.61 -10.92
C LYS A 135 7.51 5.48 -10.33
N VAL A 136 8.52 5.99 -11.03
CA VAL A 136 9.90 6.14 -10.49
C VAL A 136 10.02 7.45 -9.69
N GLN A 137 9.52 7.50 -8.45
CA GLN A 137 9.58 8.73 -7.60
C GLN A 137 9.95 8.49 -6.13
N ALA A 138 10.43 7.30 -5.77
CA ALA A 138 10.64 6.91 -4.36
C ALA A 138 11.50 7.92 -3.56
N SER A 139 12.65 8.35 -4.11
CA SER A 139 13.53 9.32 -3.46
C SER A 139 12.91 10.70 -3.31
N TYR A 140 12.18 11.15 -4.34
CA TYR A 140 11.47 12.44 -4.31
C TYR A 140 10.34 12.41 -3.28
N ASN A 141 9.52 11.36 -3.26
CA ASN A 141 8.44 11.17 -2.30
C ASN A 141 8.97 11.09 -0.87
N ALA A 142 10.01 10.31 -0.61
CA ALA A 142 10.64 10.24 0.71
C ALA A 142 11.14 11.61 1.17
N SER A 143 11.80 12.38 0.29
CA SER A 143 12.29 13.72 0.62
C SER A 143 11.16 14.69 0.99
N LYS A 144 10.03 14.67 0.26
CA LYS A 144 8.90 15.56 0.51
C LYS A 144 8.10 15.16 1.74
N SER A 145 7.95 13.86 2.01
CA SER A 145 7.40 13.36 3.27
C SER A 145 8.27 13.78 4.48
N GLY A 146 9.60 13.75 4.34
CA GLY A 146 10.52 14.25 5.35
C GLY A 146 10.33 15.75 5.66
N VAL A 147 10.10 16.58 4.64
CA VAL A 147 9.80 18.02 4.83
C VAL A 147 8.50 18.24 5.58
N ASN A 148 7.45 17.45 5.32
CA ASN A 148 6.19 17.55 6.05
C ASN A 148 6.36 17.17 7.53
N ALA A 149 7.08 16.08 7.82
CA ALA A 149 7.37 15.67 9.19
C ALA A 149 8.21 16.72 9.93
N LEU A 150 9.21 17.31 9.26
CA LEU A 150 10.00 18.41 9.82
C LEU A 150 9.13 19.63 10.15
N ALA A 151 8.24 20.04 9.24
CA ALA A 151 7.34 21.16 9.48
C ALA A 151 6.45 20.96 10.71
N LEU A 152 5.94 19.74 10.94
CA LEU A 152 5.15 19.39 12.13
C LEU A 152 5.98 19.46 13.42
N SER A 153 7.21 18.93 13.38
CA SER A 153 8.13 18.97 14.52
C SER A 153 8.44 20.42 14.92
N LEU A 154 8.79 21.27 13.95
CA LEU A 154 9.10 22.68 14.19
C LEU A 154 7.87 23.48 14.62
N ALA A 155 6.70 23.22 14.04
CA ALA A 155 5.45 23.85 14.46
C ALA A 155 5.16 23.58 15.94
N THR A 156 5.40 22.35 16.40
CA THR A 156 5.18 21.95 17.80
C THR A 156 6.22 22.58 18.72
N GLU A 157 7.50 22.49 18.35
CA GLU A 157 8.61 23.01 19.15
C GLU A 157 8.55 24.54 19.31
N TRP A 158 8.05 25.26 18.30
CA TRP A 158 8.07 26.72 18.24
C TRP A 158 6.71 27.36 18.59
N ALA A 159 5.73 26.56 18.99
CA ALA A 159 4.37 27.01 19.28
C ALA A 159 4.32 28.00 20.46
N ASP A 160 5.09 27.75 21.52
CA ASP A 160 5.20 28.59 22.72
C ASP A 160 5.82 29.97 22.42
N ARG A 161 6.56 30.08 21.32
CA ARG A 161 7.17 31.30 20.79
C ARG A 161 6.24 32.03 19.79
N GLY A 162 5.01 31.56 19.61
CA GLY A 162 4.04 32.18 18.71
C GLY A 162 4.36 31.99 17.22
N ILE A 163 5.24 31.05 16.88
CA ILE A 163 5.67 30.80 15.50
C ILE A 163 4.87 29.63 14.92
N ARG A 164 4.31 29.82 13.72
CA ARG A 164 3.60 28.78 12.98
C ARG A 164 4.45 28.29 11.82
N VAL A 165 4.55 26.98 11.64
CA VAL A 165 5.28 26.37 10.54
C VAL A 165 4.30 25.52 9.72
N ASN A 166 4.34 25.67 8.39
CA ASN A 166 3.50 24.93 7.46
C ASN A 166 4.34 24.48 6.25
N SER A 167 3.92 23.40 5.61
CA SER A 167 4.50 22.90 4.36
C SER A 167 3.43 22.93 3.27
N LEU A 168 3.78 23.44 2.09
CA LEU A 168 2.93 23.37 0.91
C LEU A 168 3.52 22.33 -0.05
N SER A 169 2.70 21.36 -0.43
CA SER A 169 3.06 20.28 -1.36
C SER A 169 2.26 20.44 -2.66
N PRO A 170 2.69 21.33 -3.56
CA PRO A 170 2.01 21.50 -4.84
C PRO A 170 2.14 20.24 -5.70
N GLY A 171 1.13 20.01 -6.54
CA GLY A 171 1.18 19.01 -7.61
C GLY A 171 2.09 19.45 -8.76
N PHE A 172 1.78 19.04 -9.98
CA PHE A 172 2.54 19.49 -11.15
C PHE A 172 2.37 21.01 -11.36
N MET A 173 3.48 21.74 -11.33
CA MET A 173 3.55 23.19 -11.48
C MET A 173 4.36 23.58 -12.71
N SER A 174 3.88 24.56 -13.46
CA SER A 174 4.55 25.14 -14.61
C SER A 174 5.77 25.96 -14.18
N THR A 175 6.89 25.26 -13.96
CA THR A 175 8.13 25.85 -13.45
C THR A 175 9.34 25.37 -14.25
N PRO A 176 10.46 26.13 -14.24
CA PRO A 176 11.70 25.71 -14.91
C PRO A 176 12.23 24.33 -14.46
N LEU A 177 11.86 23.86 -13.25
CA LEU A 177 12.21 22.53 -12.74
C LEU A 177 11.51 21.41 -13.53
N MET A 178 10.22 21.59 -13.84
CA MET A 178 9.44 20.65 -14.66
C MET A 178 9.97 20.61 -16.10
N THR A 179 10.33 21.78 -16.62
CA THR A 179 10.93 22.02 -17.93
C THR A 179 12.26 21.26 -18.05
N ARG A 180 13.08 21.26 -16.99
CA ARG A 180 14.33 20.46 -16.89
C ARG A 180 14.11 18.95 -16.77
N GLN A 181 13.06 18.49 -16.10
CA GLN A 181 12.74 17.05 -15.98
C GLN A 181 12.18 16.45 -17.26
N THR A 182 11.44 17.23 -18.04
CA THR A 182 10.82 16.80 -19.30
C THR A 182 11.69 17.09 -20.53
N GLY A 183 12.81 17.80 -20.35
CA GLY A 183 13.79 18.11 -21.40
C GLY A 183 13.40 19.24 -22.36
N LYS A 184 12.32 19.99 -22.08
CA LYS A 184 11.85 21.10 -22.93
C LYS A 184 12.28 22.46 -22.37
N LYS A 185 12.08 23.54 -23.14
CA LYS A 185 12.18 24.96 -22.70
C LYS A 185 10.78 25.59 -22.84
N ASP A 186 10.45 26.54 -21.97
CA ASP A 186 9.08 27.03 -21.76
C ASP A 186 8.38 27.69 -22.97
N ASN A 187 7.04 27.57 -22.92
CA ASN A 187 5.94 28.46 -23.36
C ASN A 187 5.39 28.49 -24.80
N ASP A 188 5.97 27.86 -25.82
CA ASP A 188 5.34 27.84 -27.16
C ASP A 188 5.37 26.49 -27.90
N GLU A 189 5.85 25.43 -27.26
CA GLU A 189 5.85 24.08 -27.84
C GLU A 189 4.68 23.21 -27.34
N PRO A 190 4.13 22.31 -28.20
CA PRO A 190 3.06 21.41 -27.78
C PRO A 190 3.51 20.51 -26.62
N LEU A 191 2.61 20.28 -25.66
CA LEU A 191 2.82 19.43 -24.48
C LEU A 191 3.43 18.08 -24.87
N THR A 192 4.38 17.58 -24.07
CA THR A 192 4.84 16.19 -24.20
C THR A 192 3.69 15.23 -23.91
N ASP A 193 3.77 14.01 -24.44
CA ASP A 193 2.74 13.00 -24.17
C ASP A 193 2.65 12.65 -22.68
N LEU A 194 3.78 12.75 -21.97
CA LEU A 194 3.83 12.64 -20.51
C LEU A 194 3.07 13.77 -19.81
N GLN A 195 3.22 15.02 -20.26
CA GLN A 195 2.48 16.16 -19.71
C GLN A 195 0.98 16.04 -19.99
N LYS A 196 0.59 15.59 -21.19
CA LYS A 196 -0.82 15.33 -21.53
C LYS A 196 -1.40 14.26 -20.62
N GLU A 197 -0.65 13.20 -20.35
CA GLU A 197 -1.10 12.12 -19.46
C GLU A 197 -1.24 12.58 -18.01
N TRP A 198 -0.30 13.39 -17.51
CA TRP A 198 -0.43 14.00 -16.19
C TRP A 198 -1.66 14.92 -16.10
N ILE A 199 -1.91 15.74 -17.11
CA ILE A 199 -3.06 16.66 -17.13
C ILE A 199 -4.39 15.91 -17.12
N LYS A 200 -4.51 14.77 -17.81
CA LYS A 200 -5.73 13.93 -17.72
C LYS A 200 -6.02 13.44 -16.30
N GLN A 201 -4.97 13.24 -15.50
CA GLN A 201 -5.08 12.78 -14.12
C GLN A 201 -5.34 13.93 -13.13
N ILE A 202 -5.28 15.19 -13.58
CA ILE A 202 -5.61 16.35 -12.75
C ILE A 202 -7.08 16.71 -12.97
N PRO A 203 -7.96 16.64 -11.96
CA PRO A 203 -9.38 16.97 -12.11
C PRO A 203 -9.66 18.37 -12.68
N MET A 204 -8.76 19.33 -12.40
CA MET A 204 -8.84 20.70 -12.93
C MET A 204 -8.40 20.82 -14.40
N GLY A 205 -7.93 19.73 -15.03
CA GLY A 205 -7.52 19.70 -16.44
C GLY A 205 -6.34 20.60 -16.79
N MET A 206 -5.57 21.06 -15.79
CA MET A 206 -4.43 21.96 -15.97
C MET A 206 -3.38 21.76 -14.88
N VAL A 207 -2.14 22.12 -15.19
CA VAL A 207 -1.07 22.26 -14.18
C VAL A 207 -1.22 23.59 -13.42
N GLY A 208 -0.68 23.68 -12.21
CA GLY A 208 -0.64 24.96 -11.49
C GLY A 208 0.33 25.95 -12.15
N GLN A 209 0.01 27.24 -12.06
CA GLN A 209 0.84 28.34 -12.55
C GLN A 209 1.72 28.92 -11.45
#